data_AF-A0A973AVJ9-F1
#
_entry.id   AF-A0A973AVJ9-F1
#
_cell.length_a   1.000
_cell.length_b   1.000
_cell.length_c   1.000
_cell.angle_alpha   90.00
_cell.angle_beta   90.00
_cell.angle_gamma   90.00
#
_symmetry.space_group_name_H-M   'P 1'
#
loop_
_entity.id
_entity.type
_entity.pdbx_description
1 polymer ?
#
loop_
_entity_poly.entity_id
_entity_poly.type
_entity_poly.pdbx_seq_one_letter_code
_entity_poly.pdbx_strand_id
1 'polypeptide(L)'
;MKSRILMLTTFCSLCVGGATESLQVTKIQTCQKPVLTSLEKLRTQPMGIQKEIEGSRLNFYLGRCALNEDNAEIAIPFFEQGQERAEAAIEISKEDPSASFWWAANKGAVADLKRNMGSLKTVKEVEERLKTIRLKDPLLAFSGPDRVLGKIYQKAPRFISIGSSSKAEDCFNRALEKFPKFPGNIIAMAEFYDDEGRKEEAQKLITKLIASQEIESGDYGAFNIEKDEWNLVANHLIKKWDTKSE
;
A
#
# COMPACT_ATOMS: atom_id res chain seq x y z
N MET A 1 31.34 -18.35 7.23
CA MET A 1 30.82 -17.03 7.65
C MET A 1 29.32 -17.13 7.80
N LYS A 2 28.85 -17.31 9.04
CA LYS A 2 27.46 -17.56 9.42
C LYS A 2 26.89 -16.31 10.10
N SER A 3 25.60 -16.05 9.87
CA SER A 3 24.66 -15.23 10.65
C SER A 3 25.00 -13.77 10.97
N ARG A 4 24.31 -12.85 10.28
CA ARG A 4 23.86 -11.54 10.80
C ARG A 4 22.35 -11.37 10.61
N ILE A 5 21.59 -12.37 11.04
CA ILE A 5 20.13 -12.28 11.18
C ILE A 5 19.79 -12.86 12.55
N LEU A 6 20.00 -12.07 13.60
CA LEU A 6 19.31 -12.21 14.87
C LEU A 6 19.48 -10.92 15.68
N MET A 7 18.41 -10.53 16.36
CA MET A 7 18.23 -9.37 17.24
C MET A 7 17.69 -8.07 16.63
N LEU A 8 16.46 -8.16 16.13
CA LEU A 8 15.43 -7.15 16.40
C LEU A 8 14.55 -7.63 17.57
N THR A 9 15.20 -7.98 18.68
CA THR A 9 14.57 -8.26 19.98
C THR A 9 15.21 -7.34 20.99
N THR A 10 14.75 -6.09 20.99
CA THR A 10 14.90 -5.18 22.12
C THR A 10 13.65 -4.30 22.15
N PHE A 11 12.51 -4.95 22.37
CA PHE A 11 11.37 -4.30 23.00
C PHE A 11 11.84 -3.97 24.43
N CYS A 12 12.32 -2.74 24.60
CA CYS A 12 12.53 -2.17 25.91
C CYS A 12 11.15 -1.89 26.49
N SER A 13 10.61 -2.86 27.22
CA SER A 13 9.55 -2.60 28.20
C SER A 13 10.14 -1.63 29.22
N LEU A 14 9.63 -0.39 29.25
CA LEU A 14 9.37 0.40 30.45
C LEU A 14 8.73 1.74 30.05
N CYS A 15 7.56 1.99 30.65
CA CYS A 15 6.81 3.26 30.76
C CYS A 15 5.61 3.45 29.81
N VAL A 16 4.45 2.98 30.32
CA VAL A 16 3.08 3.51 30.12
C VAL A 16 2.58 3.62 28.67
N GLY A 17 2.02 2.51 28.17
CA GLY A 17 1.03 2.52 27.09
C GLY A 17 -0.05 1.48 27.39
N GLY A 18 -1.29 1.94 27.48
CA GLY A 18 -2.47 1.13 27.79
C GLY A 18 -2.78 0.08 26.72
N ALA A 19 -3.86 -0.66 26.90
CA ALA A 19 -4.34 -1.74 26.02
C ALA A 19 -4.39 -1.43 24.50
N THR A 20 -4.25 -0.17 24.11
CA THR A 20 -4.08 0.30 22.72
C THR A 20 -2.74 -0.13 22.10
N GLU A 21 -1.64 -0.08 22.85
CA GLU A 21 -0.30 -0.42 22.36
C GLU A 21 -0.15 -1.93 22.15
N SER A 22 -0.68 -2.75 23.06
CA SER A 22 -0.71 -4.22 22.90
C SER A 22 -1.61 -4.66 21.74
N LEU A 23 -2.72 -3.96 21.48
CA LEU A 23 -3.61 -4.23 20.37
C LEU A 23 -2.97 -3.84 19.01
N GLN A 24 -2.26 -2.72 18.93
CA GLN A 24 -1.52 -2.32 17.73
C GLN A 24 -0.40 -3.31 17.41
N VAL A 25 0.42 -3.69 18.41
CA VAL A 25 1.49 -4.69 18.24
C VAL A 25 0.94 -6.03 17.74
N THR A 26 -0.20 -6.48 18.29
CA THR A 26 -0.84 -7.74 17.87
C THR A 26 -1.33 -7.66 16.41
N LYS A 27 -1.95 -6.53 16.00
CA LYS A 27 -2.41 -6.32 14.61
C LYS A 27 -1.26 -6.30 13.60
N ILE A 28 -0.17 -5.60 13.92
CA ILE A 28 1.03 -5.55 13.09
C ILE A 28 1.61 -6.96 12.90
N GLN A 29 1.70 -7.74 13.97
CA GLN A 29 2.19 -9.13 13.92
C GLN A 29 1.30 -10.05 13.07
N THR A 30 -0.03 -9.88 13.12
CA THR A 30 -0.96 -10.68 12.30
C THR A 30 -0.76 -10.41 10.80
N CYS A 31 -0.71 -9.13 10.39
CA CYS A 31 -0.52 -8.72 8.99
C CYS A 31 0.86 -9.15 8.43
N GLN A 32 1.90 -9.13 9.26
CA GLN A 32 3.27 -9.44 8.83
C GLN A 32 3.53 -10.94 8.61
N LYS A 33 2.90 -11.83 9.40
CA LYS A 33 3.19 -13.27 9.38
C LYS A 33 3.11 -13.93 7.99
N PRO A 34 2.04 -13.74 7.19
CA PRO A 34 1.98 -14.34 5.85
C PRO A 34 3.03 -13.75 4.90
N VAL A 35 3.37 -12.47 5.06
CA VAL A 35 4.38 -11.78 4.24
C VAL A 35 5.79 -12.30 4.54
N LEU A 36 6.14 -12.43 5.82
CA LEU A 36 7.42 -12.99 6.26
C LEU A 36 7.59 -14.44 5.79
N THR A 37 6.53 -15.26 5.92
CA THR A 37 6.52 -16.64 5.40
C THR A 37 6.78 -16.68 3.88
N SER A 38 6.22 -15.73 3.13
CA SER A 38 6.40 -15.65 1.68
C SER A 38 7.82 -15.21 1.31
N LEU A 39 8.41 -14.27 2.05
CA LEU A 39 9.81 -13.85 1.88
C LEU A 39 10.79 -14.99 2.18
N GLU A 40 10.53 -15.82 3.20
CA GLU A 40 11.34 -16.99 3.50
C GLU A 40 11.33 -18.01 2.36
N LYS A 41 10.15 -18.28 1.79
CA LYS A 41 10.01 -19.14 0.59
C LYS A 41 10.72 -18.53 -0.61
N LEU A 42 10.59 -17.22 -0.81
CA LEU A 42 11.24 -16.51 -1.92
C LEU A 42 12.77 -16.61 -1.82
N ARG A 43 13.33 -16.61 -0.61
CA ARG A 43 14.79 -16.70 -0.36
C ARG A 43 15.41 -17.94 -1.02
N THR A 44 14.71 -19.07 -1.05
CA THR A 44 15.20 -20.34 -1.60
C THR A 44 15.06 -20.45 -3.12
N GLN A 45 14.33 -19.52 -3.76
CA GLN A 45 14.19 -19.51 -5.22
C GLN A 45 15.47 -19.04 -5.92
N PRO A 46 15.72 -19.47 -7.17
CA PRO A 46 16.82 -18.95 -7.98
C PRO A 46 16.77 -17.42 -8.13
N MET A 47 17.94 -16.80 -8.30
CA MET A 47 17.99 -15.38 -8.67
C MET A 47 17.33 -15.18 -10.03
N GLY A 48 16.63 -14.06 -10.19
CA GLY A 48 15.95 -13.73 -11.43
C GLY A 48 14.98 -12.57 -11.24
N ILE A 49 14.54 -12.00 -12.35
CA ILE A 49 13.66 -10.82 -12.37
C ILE A 49 12.39 -11.02 -11.53
N GLN A 50 11.73 -12.18 -11.66
CA GLN A 50 10.49 -12.47 -10.94
C GLN A 50 10.69 -12.52 -9.43
N LYS A 51 11.85 -13.03 -8.99
CA LYS A 51 12.20 -13.07 -7.57
C LYS A 51 12.34 -11.66 -7.01
N GLU A 52 12.95 -10.75 -7.76
CA GLU A 52 13.14 -9.37 -7.33
C GLU A 52 11.85 -8.55 -7.36
N ILE A 53 11.01 -8.73 -8.38
CA ILE A 53 9.67 -8.12 -8.44
C ILE A 53 8.81 -8.57 -7.26
N GLU A 54 8.77 -9.88 -7.00
CA GLU A 54 7.98 -10.43 -5.89
C GLU A 54 8.54 -9.99 -4.53
N GLY A 55 9.85 -9.95 -4.39
CA GLY A 55 10.48 -9.45 -3.17
C GLY A 55 10.21 -7.96 -2.95
N SER A 56 10.19 -7.15 -4.01
CA SER A 56 9.86 -5.72 -3.95
C SER A 56 8.42 -5.51 -3.46
N ARG A 57 7.49 -6.28 -4.03
CA ARG A 57 6.09 -6.31 -3.65
C ARG A 57 5.90 -6.71 -2.18
N LEU A 58 6.50 -7.81 -1.73
CA LEU A 58 6.38 -8.28 -0.35
C LEU A 58 6.95 -7.27 0.65
N ASN A 59 8.05 -6.60 0.31
CA ASN A 59 8.60 -5.53 1.15
C ASN A 59 7.67 -4.31 1.22
N PHE A 60 6.99 -3.95 0.13
CA PHE A 60 5.95 -2.93 0.17
C PHE A 60 4.85 -3.28 1.18
N TYR A 61 4.37 -4.53 1.21
CA TYR A 61 3.37 -4.94 2.19
C TYR A 61 3.90 -5.00 3.62
N LEU A 62 5.15 -5.42 3.83
CA LEU A 62 5.75 -5.31 5.16
C LEU A 62 5.77 -3.86 5.64
N GLY A 63 6.15 -2.93 4.76
CA GLY A 63 6.10 -1.51 5.05
C GLY A 63 4.69 -1.06 5.43
N ARG A 64 3.66 -1.47 4.68
CA ARG A 64 2.26 -1.16 5.00
C ARG A 64 1.81 -1.75 6.34
N CYS A 65 2.10 -3.02 6.61
CA CYS A 65 1.79 -3.63 7.90
C CYS A 65 2.53 -2.97 9.07
N ALA A 66 3.70 -2.38 8.82
CA ALA A 66 4.51 -1.69 9.82
C ALA A 66 4.09 -0.22 10.04
N LEU A 67 3.19 0.33 9.23
CA LEU A 67 2.66 1.68 9.45
C LEU A 67 1.92 1.73 10.79
N ASN A 68 2.39 2.62 11.67
CA ASN A 68 1.74 2.96 12.92
C ASN A 68 1.54 4.48 12.99
N GLU A 69 0.43 4.93 13.57
CA GLU A 69 0.12 6.33 13.84
C GLU A 69 1.19 6.99 14.73
N ASP A 70 1.73 6.23 15.70
CA ASP A 70 2.70 6.75 16.67
C ASP A 70 4.15 6.77 16.15
N ASN A 71 4.48 5.91 15.18
CA ASN A 71 5.83 5.82 14.63
C ASN A 71 5.83 5.24 13.21
N ALA A 72 5.49 6.07 12.22
CA ALA A 72 5.46 5.65 10.83
C ALA A 72 6.87 5.45 10.20
N GLU A 73 7.93 5.93 10.85
CA GLU A 73 9.31 5.80 10.35
C GLU A 73 9.81 4.35 10.35
N ILE A 74 9.26 3.50 11.24
CA ILE A 74 9.59 2.06 11.28
C ILE A 74 9.26 1.33 9.98
N ALA A 75 8.37 1.89 9.16
CA ALA A 75 7.99 1.33 7.86
C ALA A 75 9.00 1.65 6.75
N ILE A 76 9.78 2.73 6.88
CA ILE A 76 10.66 3.25 5.82
C ILE A 76 11.67 2.19 5.34
N PRO A 77 12.40 1.46 6.21
CA PRO A 77 13.39 0.49 5.76
C PRO A 77 12.81 -0.66 4.92
N PHE A 78 11.54 -1.00 5.12
CA PHE A 78 10.88 -2.02 4.30
C PHE A 78 10.59 -1.48 2.89
N PHE A 79 10.09 -0.25 2.79
CA PHE A 79 9.88 0.37 1.48
C PHE A 79 11.19 0.60 0.73
N GLU A 80 12.27 1.01 1.42
CA GLU A 80 13.60 1.17 0.81
C GLU A 80 14.14 -0.17 0.27
N GLN A 81 14.07 -1.25 1.05
CA GLN A 81 14.41 -2.59 0.55
C GLN A 81 13.53 -3.03 -0.62
N GLY A 82 12.24 -2.67 -0.60
CA GLY A 82 11.35 -2.91 -1.72
C GLY A 82 11.77 -2.16 -2.98
N GLN A 83 12.18 -0.90 -2.83
CA GLN A 83 12.71 -0.09 -3.93
C GLN A 83 14.00 -0.71 -4.51
N GLU A 84 14.96 -1.08 -3.67
CA GLU A 84 16.24 -1.69 -4.10
C GLU A 84 16.02 -2.96 -4.92
N ARG A 85 15.07 -3.81 -4.52
CA ARG A 85 14.69 -5.00 -5.28
C ARG A 85 14.08 -4.67 -6.62
N ALA A 86 13.19 -3.67 -6.68
CA ALA A 86 12.64 -3.24 -7.96
C ALA A 86 13.73 -2.67 -8.87
N GLU A 87 14.72 -1.96 -8.32
CA GLU A 87 15.88 -1.47 -9.07
C GLU A 87 16.70 -2.64 -9.64
N ALA A 88 16.98 -3.68 -8.84
CA ALA A 88 17.63 -4.89 -9.33
C ALA A 88 16.84 -5.59 -10.45
N ALA A 89 15.51 -5.61 -10.37
CA ALA A 89 14.67 -6.13 -11.45
C ALA A 89 14.74 -5.27 -12.74
N ILE A 90 14.76 -3.94 -12.60
CA ILE A 90 14.91 -2.98 -13.71
C ILE A 90 16.30 -3.11 -14.36
N GLU A 91 17.35 -3.41 -13.58
CA GLU A 91 18.69 -3.67 -14.14
C GLU A 91 18.71 -4.91 -15.05
N ILE A 92 17.93 -5.95 -14.71
CA ILE A 92 17.78 -7.16 -15.52
C ILE A 92 16.92 -6.88 -16.76
N SER A 93 15.79 -6.18 -16.59
CA SER A 93 14.89 -5.79 -17.69
C SER A 93 14.37 -4.37 -17.48
N LYS A 94 14.96 -3.43 -18.21
CA LYS A 94 14.69 -1.99 -18.06
C LYS A 94 13.25 -1.57 -18.33
N GLU A 95 12.53 -2.36 -19.13
CA GLU A 95 11.17 -2.03 -19.57
C GLU A 95 10.09 -2.86 -18.89
N ASP A 96 10.44 -3.66 -17.86
CA ASP A 96 9.44 -4.45 -17.15
C ASP A 96 8.45 -3.54 -16.39
N PRO A 97 7.14 -3.59 -16.73
CA PRO A 97 6.14 -2.70 -16.14
C PRO A 97 5.87 -3.05 -14.67
N SER A 98 6.01 -4.31 -14.26
CA SER A 98 5.82 -4.73 -12.87
C SER A 98 6.95 -4.24 -11.98
N ALA A 99 8.20 -4.36 -12.43
CA ALA A 99 9.36 -3.81 -11.72
C ALA A 99 9.23 -2.29 -11.58
N SER A 100 8.88 -1.60 -12.66
CA SER A 100 8.65 -0.15 -12.66
C SER A 100 7.51 0.28 -11.73
N PHE A 101 6.44 -0.53 -11.66
CA PHE A 101 5.30 -0.28 -10.77
C PHE A 101 5.68 -0.43 -9.30
N TRP A 102 6.34 -1.53 -8.91
CA TRP A 102 6.71 -1.74 -7.51
C TRP A 102 7.81 -0.80 -7.04
N TRP A 103 8.69 -0.36 -7.94
CA TRP A 103 9.58 0.76 -7.68
C TRP A 103 8.78 2.03 -7.33
N ALA A 104 7.78 2.37 -8.14
CA ALA A 104 6.97 3.58 -7.96
C ALA A 104 6.16 3.54 -6.67
N ALA A 105 5.58 2.38 -6.34
CA ALA A 105 4.85 2.16 -5.10
C ALA A 105 5.75 2.35 -3.86
N ASN A 106 6.91 1.68 -3.82
CA ASN A 106 7.85 1.78 -2.70
C ASN A 106 8.45 3.18 -2.57
N LYS A 107 8.96 3.75 -3.66
CA LYS A 107 9.57 5.09 -3.65
C LYS A 107 8.56 6.17 -3.29
N GLY A 108 7.32 6.04 -3.77
CA GLY A 108 6.20 6.91 -3.40
C GLY A 108 5.88 6.85 -1.90
N ALA A 109 5.86 5.65 -1.31
CA ALA A 109 5.63 5.47 0.12
C ALA A 109 6.74 6.12 0.97
N VAL A 110 8.02 5.95 0.59
CA VAL A 110 9.15 6.63 1.26
C VAL A 110 9.00 8.16 1.18
N ALA A 111 8.59 8.70 0.03
CA ALA A 111 8.39 10.13 -0.14
C ALA A 111 7.23 10.67 0.73
N ASP A 112 6.11 9.94 0.79
CA ASP A 112 4.94 10.29 1.61
C ASP A 112 5.26 10.29 3.12
N LEU A 113 6.13 9.38 3.57
CA LEU A 113 6.56 9.29 4.96
C LEU A 113 7.58 10.37 5.34
N LYS A 114 8.58 10.62 4.49
CA LYS A 114 9.65 11.58 4.80
C LYS A 114 9.19 13.05 4.74
N ARG A 115 8.17 13.38 3.94
CA ARG A 115 7.52 14.71 3.83
C ARG A 115 8.45 15.93 3.69
N ASN A 116 9.70 15.73 3.29
CA ASN A 116 10.69 16.81 3.15
C ASN A 116 10.61 17.48 1.77
N MET A 117 11.32 18.60 1.56
CA MET A 117 11.29 19.30 0.26
C MET A 117 11.77 18.44 -0.92
N GLY A 118 12.64 17.45 -0.67
CA GLY A 118 13.09 16.48 -1.68
C GLY A 118 11.99 15.52 -2.14
N SER A 119 10.94 15.33 -1.33
CA SER A 119 9.80 14.46 -1.65
C SER A 119 9.06 14.93 -2.91
N LEU A 120 9.02 16.23 -3.20
CA LEU A 120 8.27 16.77 -4.33
C LEU A 120 8.83 16.31 -5.69
N LYS A 121 10.16 16.32 -5.85
CA LYS A 121 10.81 15.83 -7.07
C LYS A 121 10.54 14.34 -7.26
N THR A 122 10.64 13.57 -6.17
CA THR A 122 10.36 12.14 -6.15
C THR A 122 8.91 11.85 -6.53
N VAL A 123 7.94 12.59 -5.97
CA VAL A 123 6.51 12.42 -6.30
C VAL A 123 6.26 12.66 -7.79
N LYS A 124 6.86 13.70 -8.39
CA LYS A 124 6.75 13.95 -9.84
C LYS A 124 7.35 12.81 -10.67
N GLU A 125 8.52 12.30 -10.28
CA GLU A 125 9.17 11.17 -10.95
C GLU A 125 8.30 9.91 -10.90
N VAL A 126 7.73 9.61 -9.74
CA VAL A 126 6.78 8.51 -9.52
C VAL A 126 5.52 8.70 -10.35
N GLU A 127 4.94 9.91 -10.35
CA GLU A 127 3.75 10.27 -11.13
C GLU A 127 3.95 10.01 -12.63
N GLU A 128 5.04 10.53 -13.22
CA GLU A 128 5.33 10.35 -14.66
C GLU A 128 5.56 8.88 -15.03
N ARG A 129 6.25 8.13 -14.14
CA ARG A 129 6.44 6.69 -14.34
C ARG A 129 5.10 5.94 -14.30
N LEU A 130 4.22 6.24 -13.34
CA LEU A 130 2.91 5.61 -13.24
C LEU A 130 1.99 5.98 -14.41
N LYS A 131 2.03 7.22 -14.92
CA LYS A 131 1.32 7.61 -16.14
C LYS A 131 1.77 6.77 -17.33
N THR A 132 3.08 6.56 -17.47
CA THR A 132 3.64 5.72 -18.54
C THR A 132 3.20 4.27 -18.40
N ILE A 133 3.26 3.68 -17.20
CA ILE A 133 2.81 2.32 -16.95
C ILE A 133 1.32 2.18 -17.26
N ARG A 134 0.48 3.11 -16.78
CA ARG A 134 -0.97 3.11 -17.05
C ARG A 134 -1.29 3.09 -18.54
N LEU A 135 -0.52 3.80 -19.37
CA LEU A 135 -0.72 3.81 -20.82
C LEU A 135 -0.32 2.48 -21.47
N LYS A 136 0.73 1.83 -20.96
CA LYS A 136 1.27 0.58 -21.51
C LYS A 136 0.49 -0.65 -21.05
N ASP A 137 0.22 -0.74 -19.75
CA ASP A 137 -0.48 -1.85 -19.11
C ASP A 137 -1.47 -1.31 -18.07
N PRO A 138 -2.69 -0.94 -18.50
CA PRO A 138 -3.73 -0.44 -17.62
C PRO A 138 -4.30 -1.51 -16.67
N LEU A 139 -4.03 -2.79 -16.90
CA LEU A 139 -4.58 -3.90 -16.12
C LEU A 139 -3.64 -4.34 -14.99
N LEU A 140 -2.37 -3.95 -15.07
CA LEU A 140 -1.33 -4.28 -14.11
C LEU A 140 -1.81 -4.08 -12.65
N ALA A 141 -1.60 -5.11 -11.83
CA ALA A 141 -1.90 -5.10 -10.40
C ALA A 141 -3.34 -4.64 -10.08
N PHE A 142 -4.32 -5.13 -10.85
CA PHE A 142 -5.74 -4.76 -10.74
C PHE A 142 -5.96 -3.24 -10.92
N SER A 143 -5.32 -2.63 -11.93
CA SER A 143 -5.29 -1.17 -12.14
C SER A 143 -4.55 -0.43 -11.03
N GLY A 144 -3.48 -1.04 -10.51
CA GLY A 144 -2.58 -0.47 -9.50
C GLY A 144 -2.04 0.92 -9.86
N PRO A 145 -1.62 1.20 -11.11
CA PRO A 145 -1.14 2.53 -11.48
C PRO A 145 -2.15 3.65 -11.22
N ASP A 146 -3.42 3.43 -11.57
CA ASP A 146 -4.49 4.41 -11.28
C ASP A 146 -4.72 4.53 -9.76
N ARG A 147 -4.72 3.44 -8.98
CA ARG A 147 -4.81 3.54 -7.51
C ARG A 147 -3.72 4.44 -6.91
N VAL A 148 -2.46 4.21 -7.30
CA VAL A 148 -1.33 4.97 -6.73
C VAL A 148 -1.36 6.43 -7.20
N LEU A 149 -1.68 6.70 -8.47
CA LEU A 149 -1.89 8.06 -8.98
C LEU A 149 -3.01 8.78 -8.23
N GLY A 150 -4.12 8.09 -7.98
CA GLY A 150 -5.24 8.63 -7.19
C GLY A 150 -4.80 9.08 -5.81
N LYS A 151 -4.03 8.23 -5.10
CA LYS A 151 -3.47 8.57 -3.79
C LYS A 151 -2.50 9.76 -3.84
N ILE A 152 -1.66 9.86 -4.88
CA ILE A 152 -0.77 11.03 -5.06
C ILE A 152 -1.59 12.31 -5.21
N TYR A 153 -2.59 12.32 -6.10
CA TYR A 153 -3.41 13.51 -6.34
C TYR A 153 -4.31 13.86 -5.15
N GLN A 154 -4.74 12.88 -4.35
CA GLN A 154 -5.49 13.07 -3.12
C GLN A 154 -4.63 13.72 -2.02
N LYS A 155 -3.42 13.19 -1.79
CA LYS A 155 -2.58 13.58 -0.64
C LYS A 155 -1.71 14.81 -0.88
N ALA A 156 -1.28 15.04 -2.12
CA ALA A 156 -0.37 16.15 -2.41
C ALA A 156 -1.06 17.51 -2.16
N PRO A 157 -0.33 18.53 -1.66
CA PRO A 157 -0.92 19.85 -1.49
C PRO A 157 -1.39 20.45 -2.82
N ARG A 158 -2.58 21.07 -2.81
CA ARG A 158 -3.17 21.69 -4.01
C ARG A 158 -2.39 22.91 -4.51
N PHE A 159 -1.76 23.68 -3.60
CA PHE A 159 -1.03 24.91 -3.93
C PHE A 159 0.29 24.68 -4.69
N ILE A 160 0.80 23.44 -4.75
CA ILE A 160 1.99 23.08 -5.55
C ILE A 160 1.64 22.39 -6.88
N SER A 161 0.37 22.46 -7.30
CA SER A 161 -0.17 21.97 -8.58
C SER A 161 -0.06 20.46 -8.84
N ILE A 162 0.29 19.65 -7.84
CA ILE A 162 0.20 18.18 -7.92
C ILE A 162 -1.16 17.70 -7.41
N GLY A 163 -1.57 18.17 -6.22
CA GLY A 163 -2.85 17.79 -5.63
C GLY A 163 -4.04 18.20 -6.48
N SER A 164 -4.98 17.28 -6.71
CA SER A 164 -6.21 17.53 -7.47
C SER A 164 -7.26 16.46 -7.15
N SER A 165 -8.34 16.89 -6.48
CA SER A 165 -9.46 15.99 -6.12
C SER A 165 -10.10 15.36 -7.37
N SER A 166 -10.38 16.16 -8.40
CA SER A 166 -10.91 15.64 -9.67
C SER A 166 -9.98 14.61 -10.32
N LYS A 167 -8.66 14.85 -10.39
CA LYS A 167 -7.74 13.84 -10.93
C LYS A 167 -7.69 12.59 -10.06
N ALA A 168 -7.79 12.74 -8.74
CA ALA A 168 -7.84 11.60 -7.82
C ALA A 168 -9.07 10.73 -8.08
N GLU A 169 -10.24 11.35 -8.12
CA GLU A 169 -11.52 10.70 -8.42
C GLU A 169 -11.49 10.00 -9.79
N ASP A 170 -11.00 10.67 -10.84
CA ASP A 170 -10.86 10.08 -12.18
C ASP A 170 -9.98 8.82 -12.17
N CYS A 171 -8.91 8.82 -11.36
CA CYS A 171 -8.06 7.64 -11.21
C CYS A 171 -8.80 6.51 -10.50
N PHE A 172 -9.47 6.78 -9.38
CA PHE A 172 -10.20 5.75 -8.65
C PHE A 172 -11.37 5.20 -9.46
N ASN A 173 -12.09 6.04 -10.20
CA ASN A 173 -13.13 5.61 -11.15
C ASN A 173 -12.57 4.68 -12.21
N ARG A 174 -11.47 5.05 -12.88
CA ARG A 174 -10.81 4.19 -13.87
C ARG A 174 -10.38 2.83 -13.31
N ALA A 175 -9.98 2.77 -12.04
CA ALA A 175 -9.63 1.51 -11.38
C ALA A 175 -10.87 0.65 -11.10
N LEU A 176 -11.96 1.26 -10.62
CA LEU A 176 -13.24 0.59 -10.40
C LEU A 176 -13.92 0.15 -11.70
N GLU A 177 -13.81 0.90 -12.78
CA GLU A 177 -14.32 0.50 -14.10
C GLU A 177 -13.67 -0.80 -14.60
N LYS A 178 -12.35 -0.94 -14.39
CA LYS A 178 -11.59 -2.12 -14.82
C LYS A 178 -11.76 -3.32 -13.89
N PHE A 179 -11.72 -3.07 -12.59
CA PHE A 179 -11.81 -4.11 -11.57
C PHE A 179 -12.80 -3.70 -10.46
N PRO A 180 -14.12 -3.75 -10.75
CA PRO A 180 -15.17 -3.22 -9.86
C PRO A 180 -15.34 -4.02 -8.57
N LYS A 181 -14.81 -5.25 -8.53
CA LYS A 181 -14.86 -6.15 -7.38
C LYS A 181 -13.59 -6.21 -6.58
N PHE A 182 -12.48 -5.66 -7.09
CA PHE A 182 -11.20 -5.72 -6.40
C PHE A 182 -11.25 -4.87 -5.12
N PRO A 183 -11.13 -5.44 -3.91
CA PRO A 183 -11.36 -4.71 -2.67
C PRO A 183 -10.44 -3.51 -2.50
N GLY A 184 -9.18 -3.62 -2.95
CA GLY A 184 -8.23 -2.51 -2.91
C GLY A 184 -8.68 -1.29 -3.73
N ASN A 185 -9.45 -1.47 -4.81
CA ASN A 185 -10.01 -0.34 -5.59
C ASN A 185 -11.21 0.28 -4.88
N ILE A 186 -12.09 -0.56 -4.32
CA ILE A 186 -13.29 -0.12 -3.59
C ILE A 186 -12.90 0.68 -2.34
N ILE A 187 -11.94 0.16 -1.56
CA ILE A 187 -11.43 0.81 -0.36
C ILE A 187 -10.75 2.13 -0.70
N ALA A 188 -9.92 2.16 -1.75
CA ALA A 188 -9.24 3.40 -2.15
C ALA A 188 -10.24 4.52 -2.51
N MET A 189 -11.33 4.19 -3.20
CA MET A 189 -12.40 5.14 -3.50
C MET A 189 -13.19 5.54 -2.25
N ALA A 190 -13.50 4.59 -1.35
CA ALA A 190 -14.21 4.89 -0.12
C ALA A 190 -13.41 5.83 0.80
N GLU A 191 -12.11 5.60 0.95
CA GLU A 191 -11.21 6.52 1.68
C GLU A 191 -11.17 7.91 1.03
N PHE A 192 -11.19 7.98 -0.31
CA PHE A 192 -11.26 9.25 -1.03
C PHE A 192 -12.57 10.00 -0.76
N TYR A 193 -13.71 9.32 -0.84
CA TYR A 193 -15.00 9.92 -0.52
C TYR A 193 -15.08 10.38 0.95
N ASP A 194 -14.55 9.60 1.89
CA ASP A 194 -14.50 10.00 3.30
C ASP A 194 -13.66 11.27 3.51
N ASP A 195 -12.47 11.36 2.89
CA ASP A 195 -11.60 12.54 2.98
C ASP A 195 -12.22 13.80 2.34
N GLU A 196 -13.03 13.65 1.29
CA GLU A 196 -13.75 14.75 0.65
C GLU A 196 -15.11 15.07 1.33
N GLY A 197 -15.41 14.43 2.47
CA GLY A 197 -16.65 14.66 3.24
C GLY A 197 -17.90 13.99 2.65
N ARG A 198 -17.75 13.14 1.62
CA ARG A 198 -18.80 12.37 0.95
C ARG A 198 -19.07 11.06 1.69
N LYS A 199 -19.34 11.16 2.99
CA LYS A 199 -19.48 10.01 3.93
C LYS A 199 -20.50 8.97 3.45
N GLU A 200 -21.65 9.40 2.95
CA GLU A 200 -22.72 8.49 2.49
C GLU A 200 -22.26 7.59 1.33
N GLU A 201 -21.49 8.14 0.40
CA GLU A 201 -20.96 7.39 -0.74
C GLU A 201 -19.87 6.41 -0.31
N ALA A 202 -18.99 6.83 0.61
CA ALA A 202 -17.99 5.95 1.22
C ALA A 202 -18.65 4.78 1.97
N GLN A 203 -19.66 5.07 2.78
CA GLN A 203 -20.44 4.05 3.52
C GLN A 203 -21.07 3.05 2.57
N LYS A 204 -21.74 3.52 1.52
CA LYS A 204 -22.37 2.65 0.52
C LYS A 204 -21.39 1.67 -0.12
N LEU A 205 -20.18 2.12 -0.44
CA LEU A 205 -19.13 1.26 -1.00
C LEU A 205 -18.66 0.19 -0.01
N ILE A 206 -18.34 0.57 1.23
CA ILE A 206 -17.83 -0.35 2.24
C ILE A 206 -18.90 -1.35 2.69
N THR A 207 -20.14 -0.90 2.91
CA THR A 207 -21.26 -1.80 3.25
C THR A 207 -21.50 -2.82 2.15
N LYS A 208 -21.47 -2.41 0.87
CA LYS A 208 -21.61 -3.34 -0.26
C LYS A 208 -20.46 -4.34 -0.32
N LEU A 209 -19.22 -3.88 -0.12
CA LEU A 209 -18.03 -4.73 -0.11
C LEU A 209 -18.15 -5.83 0.96
N ILE A 210 -18.51 -5.47 2.18
CA ILE A 210 -18.65 -6.43 3.30
C ILE A 210 -19.83 -7.37 3.05
N ALA A 211 -20.99 -6.86 2.65
CA ALA A 211 -22.18 -7.68 2.39
C ALA A 211 -21.94 -8.72 1.29
N SER A 212 -21.12 -8.38 0.28
CA SER A 212 -20.75 -9.31 -0.79
C SER A 212 -19.76 -10.40 -0.39
N GLN A 213 -19.10 -10.28 0.77
CA GLN A 213 -18.01 -11.17 1.21
C GLN A 213 -16.86 -11.28 0.19
N GLU A 214 -16.68 -10.28 -0.66
CA GLU A 214 -15.73 -10.31 -1.79
C GLU A 214 -14.27 -10.28 -1.30
N ILE A 215 -13.99 -9.69 -0.13
CA ILE A 215 -12.66 -9.76 0.51
C ILE A 215 -12.30 -11.22 0.81
N GLU A 216 -13.22 -11.99 1.42
CA GLU A 216 -12.95 -13.35 1.85
C GLU A 216 -12.99 -14.35 0.69
N SER A 217 -14.05 -14.27 -0.12
CA SER A 217 -14.34 -15.26 -1.17
C SER A 217 -13.54 -15.07 -2.46
N GLY A 218 -13.07 -13.84 -2.73
CA GLY A 218 -12.35 -13.54 -3.97
C GLY A 218 -10.95 -14.15 -4.03
N ASP A 219 -10.50 -14.52 -5.23
CA ASP A 219 -9.13 -14.93 -5.50
C ASP A 219 -8.41 -13.87 -6.33
N TYR A 220 -7.41 -13.23 -5.71
CA TYR A 220 -6.59 -12.18 -6.30
C TYR A 220 -5.15 -12.62 -6.49
N GLY A 221 -4.90 -13.94 -6.47
CA GLY A 221 -3.58 -14.54 -6.58
C GLY A 221 -2.63 -14.00 -5.52
N ALA A 222 -1.54 -13.37 -5.95
CA ALA A 222 -0.52 -12.84 -5.06
C ALA A 222 -1.08 -11.75 -4.09
N PHE A 223 -2.13 -11.04 -4.49
CA PHE A 223 -2.77 -9.97 -3.70
C PHE A 223 -3.67 -10.50 -2.57
N ASN A 224 -3.92 -11.81 -2.50
CA ASN A 224 -4.66 -12.41 -1.37
C ASN A 224 -3.99 -12.15 -0.01
N ILE A 225 -2.70 -11.80 -0.02
CA ILE A 225 -1.95 -11.41 1.18
C ILE A 225 -2.43 -10.10 1.80
N GLU A 226 -3.16 -9.26 1.05
CA GLU A 226 -3.69 -7.98 1.52
C GLU A 226 -5.06 -8.09 2.20
N LYS A 227 -5.72 -9.26 2.18
CA LYS A 227 -7.09 -9.41 2.69
C LYS A 227 -7.24 -8.93 4.13
N ASP A 228 -6.26 -9.23 4.98
CA ASP A 228 -6.23 -8.76 6.37
C ASP A 228 -6.22 -7.23 6.45
N GLU A 229 -5.40 -6.58 5.63
CA GLU A 229 -5.35 -5.12 5.56
C GLU A 229 -6.67 -4.53 5.06
N TRP A 230 -7.25 -5.10 4.01
CA TRP A 230 -8.53 -4.64 3.47
C TRP A 230 -9.65 -4.74 4.52
N ASN A 231 -9.70 -5.84 5.27
CA ASN A 231 -10.62 -6.01 6.40
C ASN A 231 -10.36 -4.98 7.51
N LEU A 232 -9.10 -4.74 7.87
CA LEU A 232 -8.75 -3.76 8.89
C LEU A 232 -9.18 -2.34 8.51
N VAL A 233 -8.93 -1.93 7.27
CA VAL A 233 -9.30 -0.59 6.78
C VAL A 233 -10.82 -0.43 6.68
N ALA A 234 -11.52 -1.42 6.11
CA ALA A 234 -12.97 -1.39 6.01
C ALA A 234 -13.65 -1.28 7.39
N ASN A 235 -13.19 -2.06 8.37
CA ASN A 235 -13.70 -1.99 9.74
C ASN A 235 -13.33 -0.68 10.45
N HIS A 236 -12.14 -0.12 10.17
CA HIS A 236 -11.75 1.18 10.71
C HIS A 236 -12.68 2.29 10.22
N LEU A 237 -13.01 2.32 8.92
CA LEU A 237 -13.93 3.29 8.35
C LEU A 237 -15.32 3.21 8.99
N ILE A 238 -15.86 2.00 9.16
CA ILE A 238 -17.14 1.78 9.86
C ILE A 238 -17.09 2.37 11.27
N LYS A 239 -16.09 1.97 12.06
CA LYS A 239 -15.94 2.44 13.44
C LYS A 239 -15.83 3.97 13.51
N LYS A 240 -15.06 4.59 12.61
CA LYS A 240 -14.89 6.04 12.50
C LYS A 240 -16.23 6.75 12.25
N TRP A 241 -17.13 6.13 11.50
CA TRP A 241 -18.43 6.69 11.17
C TRP A 241 -19.46 6.55 12.30
N ASP A 242 -19.36 5.49 13.09
CA ASP A 242 -20.23 5.22 14.25
C ASP A 242 -19.89 6.13 15.45
N THR A 243 -18.62 6.48 15.64
CA THR A 243 -18.21 7.36 16.75
C THR A 243 -18.47 8.85 16.49
N LYS A 244 -18.88 9.22 15.27
CA LYS A 244 -19.17 10.62 14.88
C LYS A 244 -20.69 10.91 14.78
N SER A 245 -21.54 9.97 15.22
CA SER A 245 -22.99 10.13 15.27
C SER A 245 -23.54 10.49 16.66
N GLU A 246 -22.67 10.78 17.63
CA GLU A 246 -22.98 11.43 18.91
C GLU A 246 -22.49 12.88 18.91
#